data_AF-A0A2P6N7A2-F1
#
_entry.id   AF-A0A2P6N7A2-F1
#
_cell.length_a   1.000
_cell.length_b   1.000
_cell.length_c   1.000
_cell.angle_alpha   90.00
_cell.angle_beta   90.00
_cell.angle_gamma   90.00
#
_symmetry.space_group_name_H-M   'P 1'
#
loop_
_entity.id
_entity.type
_entity.pdbx_description
1 polymer ?
#
loop_
_entity_poly.entity_id
_entity_poly.type
_entity_poly.pdbx_seq_one_letter_code
_entity_poly.pdbx_strand_id
1 'polypeptide(L)'
;MQLNPVESIRFSSIIQEGIDRLDVLSVMAPEVSQEDEIAAMVNDEISRIIEEQRSLQARYEELILQRTQLKNLSNKTRYKEIQTEIEQIATKLRFATKILCRNLKEDPNIAANIIKIQHERDDLKSLLGVLIADLKEGTFRTLMEILEKEKRKNEELKNSVAAVKQAGIDIKKIQEELQDQSEERKRDEASQSLVIDKLREDLQELRARTVLEGKYEKKEAKGNLDSTRRVFNQTEKGNDEQIGKLRRNLSVEAQKQEELQLQTEYWDQKHETDIEEMDRQLEEMKSKKAHAQNKLADLKARLIEAREYHKDVQKKRTIAAGLIQHTWRQYRKRKIAKEKLRKLKKAAVKPKKNGRSRSKSPKQKGTKANKSQTPKD
;
A
#
# COMPACT_ATOMS: atom_id res chain seq x y z
N MET A 1 -4.25 -107.49 16.09
CA MET A 1 -3.23 -108.33 16.74
C MET A 1 -3.89 -109.05 17.89
N GLN A 2 -3.92 -110.38 17.85
CA GLN A 2 -4.34 -111.20 18.99
C GLN A 2 -3.08 -111.76 19.65
N LEU A 3 -3.00 -111.67 20.97
CA LEU A 3 -1.90 -112.21 21.75
C LEU A 3 -2.08 -113.71 21.98
N ASN A 4 -0.96 -114.41 22.14
CA ASN A 4 -0.99 -115.80 22.60
C ASN A 4 -1.61 -115.85 24.02
N PRO A 5 -2.59 -116.73 24.29
CA PRO A 5 -3.22 -116.82 25.61
C PRO A 5 -2.25 -116.96 26.78
N VAL A 6 -1.16 -117.72 26.59
CA VAL A 6 -0.12 -117.91 27.62
C VAL A 6 0.64 -116.60 27.88
N GLU A 7 0.92 -115.82 26.85
CA GLU A 7 1.58 -114.53 26.97
C GLU A 7 0.65 -113.50 27.62
N SER A 8 -0.62 -113.49 27.24
CA SER A 8 -1.64 -112.60 27.83
C SER A 8 -1.78 -112.79 29.33
N ILE A 9 -1.79 -114.04 29.80
CA ILE A 9 -1.84 -114.36 31.24
C ILE A 9 -0.55 -113.92 31.93
N ARG A 10 0.62 -114.23 31.36
CA ARG A 10 1.91 -113.83 31.93
C ARG A 10 2.04 -112.31 32.06
N PHE A 11 1.70 -111.57 31.01
CA PHE A 11 1.71 -110.11 31.03
C PHE A 11 0.70 -109.56 32.04
N SER A 12 -0.52 -110.10 32.10
CA SER A 12 -1.51 -109.68 33.09
C SER A 12 -1.01 -109.88 34.52
N SER A 13 -0.35 -111.00 34.83
CA SER A 13 0.22 -111.26 36.16
C SER A 13 1.34 -110.28 36.52
N ILE A 14 2.23 -109.97 35.58
CA ILE A 14 3.32 -109.00 35.79
C ILE A 14 2.75 -107.60 36.00
N ILE A 15 1.75 -107.19 35.22
CA ILE A 15 1.12 -105.88 35.34
C ILE A 15 0.36 -105.78 36.67
N GLN A 16 -0.32 -106.84 37.10
CA GLN A 16 -0.99 -106.89 38.40
C GLN A 16 0.01 -106.72 39.55
N GLU A 17 1.15 -107.42 39.51
CA GLU A 17 2.23 -107.22 40.49
C GLU A 17 2.74 -105.76 40.48
N GLY A 18 2.76 -105.13 39.30
CA GLY A 18 3.08 -103.71 39.15
C GLY A 18 2.07 -102.78 39.84
N ILE A 19 0.77 -103.05 39.70
CA ILE A 19 -0.29 -102.31 40.38
C ILE A 19 -0.16 -102.47 41.90
N ASP A 20 0.04 -103.70 42.37
CA ASP A 20 0.20 -103.98 43.81
C ASP A 20 1.41 -103.23 44.40
N ARG A 21 2.51 -103.12 43.66
CA ARG A 21 3.67 -102.29 44.04
C ARG A 21 3.35 -100.80 44.07
N LEU A 22 2.53 -100.30 43.13
CA LEU A 22 2.07 -98.90 43.15
C LEU A 22 1.14 -98.62 44.33
N ASP A 23 0.36 -99.60 44.79
CA ASP A 23 -0.45 -99.49 46.02
C ASP A 23 0.44 -99.39 47.26
N VAL A 24 1.47 -100.23 47.36
CA VAL A 24 2.47 -100.15 48.44
C VAL A 24 3.14 -98.77 48.46
N LEU A 25 3.53 -98.24 47.29
CA LEU A 25 4.08 -96.89 47.19
C LEU A 25 3.09 -95.80 47.58
N SER A 26 1.79 -96.03 47.42
CA SER A 26 0.77 -95.09 47.86
C SER A 26 0.64 -95.04 49.38
N VAL A 27 0.80 -96.18 50.05
CA VAL A 27 0.79 -96.28 51.52
C VAL A 27 2.07 -95.72 52.12
N MET A 28 3.20 -95.82 51.41
CA MET A 28 4.49 -95.26 51.83
C MET A 28 4.67 -93.78 51.52
N ALA A 29 3.85 -93.21 50.62
CA ALA A 29 3.96 -91.81 50.24
C ALA A 29 3.48 -90.91 51.39
N PRO A 30 4.17 -89.78 51.65
CA PRO A 30 3.71 -88.82 52.65
C PRO A 30 2.32 -88.29 52.27
N GLU A 31 1.41 -88.25 53.24
CA GLU A 31 0.10 -87.63 53.05
C GLU A 31 0.25 -86.12 52.90
N VAL A 32 -0.69 -85.48 52.19
CA VAL A 32 -0.75 -84.02 52.06
C VAL A 32 -0.80 -83.34 53.44
N SER A 33 -1.29 -84.04 54.47
CA SER A 33 -1.28 -83.64 55.88
C SER A 33 0.13 -83.42 56.48
N GLN A 34 1.19 -83.92 55.83
CA GLN A 34 2.59 -83.70 56.22
C GLN A 34 3.22 -82.52 55.47
N GLU A 35 2.43 -81.69 54.77
CA GLU A 35 2.90 -80.48 54.10
C GLU A 35 3.74 -79.59 55.03
N ASP A 36 3.28 -79.42 56.28
CA ASP A 36 4.00 -78.63 57.29
C ASP A 36 5.35 -79.25 57.69
N GLU A 37 5.45 -80.59 57.74
CA GLU A 37 6.71 -81.28 58.08
C GLU A 37 7.73 -81.20 56.94
N ILE A 38 7.27 -81.31 55.69
CA ILE A 38 8.16 -81.24 54.52
C ILE A 38 8.56 -79.79 54.24
N ALA A 39 7.65 -78.84 54.42
CA ALA A 39 7.96 -77.42 54.38
C ALA A 39 8.94 -77.04 55.50
N ALA A 40 8.78 -77.59 56.71
CA ALA A 40 9.73 -77.41 57.79
C ALA A 40 11.12 -77.97 57.44
N MET A 41 11.22 -79.18 56.86
CA MET A 41 12.49 -79.74 56.40
C MET A 41 13.19 -78.86 55.34
N VAL A 42 12.44 -78.30 54.39
CA VAL A 42 13.00 -77.39 53.38
C VAL A 42 13.43 -76.07 54.03
N ASN A 43 12.66 -75.55 54.98
CA ASN A 43 12.99 -74.33 55.69
C ASN A 43 14.23 -74.53 56.59
N ASP A 44 14.40 -75.70 57.18
CA ASP A 44 15.60 -76.09 57.94
C ASP A 44 16.83 -76.18 57.03
N GLU A 45 16.69 -76.75 55.83
CA GLU A 45 17.79 -76.81 54.86
C GLU A 45 18.15 -75.42 54.32
N ILE A 46 17.17 -74.55 54.05
CA ILE A 46 17.40 -73.14 53.69
C ILE A 46 18.11 -72.42 54.85
N SER A 47 17.66 -72.62 56.08
CA SER A 47 18.27 -72.02 57.28
C SER A 47 19.73 -72.46 57.43
N ARG A 48 20.01 -73.75 57.22
CA ARG A 48 21.36 -74.31 57.23
C ARG A 48 22.27 -73.71 56.15
N ILE A 49 21.75 -73.52 54.93
CA ILE A 49 22.48 -72.88 53.83
C ILE A 49 22.78 -71.40 54.16
N ILE A 50 21.83 -70.69 54.78
CA ILE A 50 22.03 -69.30 55.22
C ILE A 50 23.12 -69.22 56.30
N GLU A 51 23.12 -70.16 57.26
CA GLU A 51 24.17 -70.25 58.29
C GLU A 51 25.55 -70.53 57.68
N GLU A 52 25.64 -71.47 56.75
CA GLU A 52 26.88 -71.75 56.02
C GLU A 52 27.37 -70.52 55.25
N GLN A 53 26.47 -69.81 54.55
CA GLN A 53 26.81 -68.58 53.84
C GLN A 53 27.31 -67.48 54.78
N ARG A 54 26.66 -67.28 55.94
CA ARG A 54 27.11 -66.32 56.97
C ARG A 54 28.49 -66.69 57.52
N SER A 55 28.75 -67.98 57.76
CA SER A 55 30.06 -68.45 58.22
C SER A 55 31.17 -68.17 57.19
N LEU A 56 30.88 -68.37 55.89
CA LEU A 56 31.79 -68.07 54.80
C LEU A 56 32.04 -66.57 54.66
N GLN A 57 31.01 -65.73 54.86
CA GLN A 57 31.13 -64.27 54.86
C GLN A 57 32.03 -63.79 56.01
N ALA A 58 31.78 -64.26 57.23
CA ALA A 58 32.58 -63.90 58.40
C ALA A 58 34.06 -64.29 58.20
N ARG A 59 34.32 -65.48 57.67
CA ARG A 59 35.69 -65.93 57.37
C ARG A 59 36.33 -65.12 56.24
N TYR A 60 35.57 -64.74 55.22
CA TYR A 60 36.05 -63.88 54.13
C TYR A 60 36.44 -62.48 54.63
N GLU A 61 35.62 -61.87 55.49
CA GLU A 61 35.91 -60.58 56.13
C GLU A 61 37.16 -60.65 57.00
N GLU A 62 37.30 -61.71 57.81
CA GLU A 62 38.50 -61.94 58.63
C GLU A 62 39.76 -62.00 57.77
N LEU A 63 39.74 -62.77 56.67
CA LEU A 63 40.90 -62.89 55.78
C LEU A 63 41.22 -61.58 55.05
N ILE A 64 40.21 -60.78 54.68
CA ILE A 64 40.43 -59.43 54.13
C ILE A 64 41.14 -58.55 55.14
N LEU A 65 40.71 -58.55 56.41
CA LEU A 65 41.34 -57.79 57.49
C LEU A 65 42.79 -58.26 57.72
N GLN A 66 43.05 -59.57 57.73
CA GLN A 66 44.40 -60.09 57.83
C GLN A 66 45.26 -59.67 56.63
N ARG A 67 44.70 -59.68 55.41
CA ARG A 67 45.41 -59.24 54.20
C ARG A 67 45.77 -57.75 54.25
N THR A 68 44.87 -56.88 54.73
CA THR A 68 45.14 -55.44 54.82
C THR A 68 46.24 -55.15 55.84
N GLN A 69 46.25 -55.86 56.98
CA GLN A 69 47.32 -55.77 57.98
C GLN A 69 48.68 -56.22 57.43
N LEU A 70 48.69 -57.28 56.61
CA LEU A 70 49.93 -57.83 56.04
C LEU A 70 50.46 -57.08 54.82
N LYS A 71 49.67 -56.19 54.20
CA LYS A 71 50.08 -55.43 53.01
C LYS A 71 51.28 -54.50 53.29
N ASN A 72 51.46 -54.06 54.53
CA ASN A 72 52.55 -53.17 54.95
C ASN A 72 53.69 -53.90 55.68
N LEU A 73 53.61 -55.23 55.83
CA LEU A 73 54.60 -56.06 56.51
C LEU A 73 55.42 -56.85 55.48
N SER A 74 56.69 -57.11 55.75
CA SER A 74 57.63 -57.81 54.84
C SER A 74 57.32 -59.30 54.63
N ASN A 75 56.25 -59.83 55.22
CA ASN A 75 55.90 -61.26 55.20
C ASN A 75 55.16 -61.67 53.91
N LYS A 76 55.92 -61.76 52.81
CA LYS A 76 55.41 -62.10 51.47
C LYS A 76 54.79 -63.51 51.38
N THR A 77 55.24 -64.47 52.18
CA THR A 77 54.74 -65.86 52.14
C THR A 77 53.32 -65.94 52.70
N ARG A 78 53.11 -65.41 53.92
CA ARG A 78 51.80 -65.40 54.57
C ARG A 78 50.77 -64.57 53.81
N TYR A 79 51.20 -63.50 53.15
CA TYR A 79 50.34 -62.70 52.27
C TYR A 79 49.80 -63.52 51.09
N LYS A 80 50.64 -64.35 50.45
CA LYS A 80 50.22 -65.21 49.34
C LYS A 80 49.28 -66.32 49.79
N GLU A 81 49.54 -66.93 50.94
CA GLU A 81 48.65 -67.95 51.53
C GLU A 81 47.25 -67.40 51.79
N ILE A 82 47.16 -66.23 52.44
CA ILE A 82 45.89 -65.55 52.68
C ILE A 82 45.20 -65.16 51.37
N GLN A 83 45.95 -64.70 50.38
CA GLN A 83 45.39 -64.40 49.06
C GLN A 83 44.77 -65.64 48.40
N THR A 84 45.42 -66.81 48.49
CA THR A 84 44.85 -68.06 47.97
C THR A 84 43.63 -68.52 48.77
N GLU A 85 43.62 -68.34 50.09
CA GLU A 85 42.48 -68.70 50.94
C GLU A 85 41.27 -67.80 50.65
N ILE A 86 41.50 -66.50 50.44
CA ILE A 86 40.46 -65.53 50.00
C ILE A 86 39.81 -65.97 48.68
N GLU A 87 40.61 -66.40 47.70
CA GLU A 87 40.09 -66.85 46.39
C GLU A 87 39.26 -68.14 46.53
N GLN A 88 39.70 -69.07 47.38
CA GLN A 88 38.95 -70.30 47.68
C GLN A 88 37.62 -69.99 48.36
N ILE A 89 37.62 -69.12 49.38
CA ILE A 89 36.39 -68.75 50.11
C ILE A 89 35.45 -67.93 49.23
N ALA A 90 35.96 -67.02 48.39
CA ALA A 90 35.14 -66.31 47.42
C ALA A 90 34.42 -67.26 46.45
N THR A 91 35.11 -68.33 46.02
CA THR A 91 34.53 -69.36 45.14
C THR A 91 33.44 -70.14 45.86
N LYS A 92 33.70 -70.59 47.11
CA LYS A 92 32.70 -71.27 47.95
C LYS A 92 31.49 -70.37 48.24
N LEU A 93 31.71 -69.09 48.53
CA LEU A 93 30.65 -68.12 48.79
C LEU A 93 29.77 -67.91 47.55
N ARG A 94 30.36 -67.80 46.35
CA ARG A 94 29.60 -67.73 45.09
C ARG A 94 28.76 -68.99 44.86
N PHE A 95 29.32 -70.17 45.16
CA PHE A 95 28.60 -71.44 45.04
C PHE A 95 27.44 -71.55 46.03
N ALA A 96 27.67 -71.26 47.31
CA ALA A 96 26.64 -71.24 48.35
C ALA A 96 25.53 -70.22 48.03
N THR A 97 25.89 -69.03 47.56
CA THR A 97 24.92 -68.01 47.13
C THR A 97 24.09 -68.49 45.93
N LYS A 98 24.70 -69.17 44.96
CA LYS A 98 23.99 -69.74 43.81
C LYS A 98 23.00 -70.83 44.24
N ILE A 99 23.39 -71.69 45.19
CA ILE A 99 22.51 -72.72 45.75
C ILE A 99 21.33 -72.07 46.47
N LEU A 100 21.58 -71.09 47.34
CA LEU A 100 20.54 -70.35 48.05
C LEU A 100 19.57 -69.69 47.06
N CYS A 101 20.07 -68.96 46.06
CA CYS A 101 19.22 -68.33 45.05
C CYS A 101 18.43 -69.35 44.23
N ARG A 102 18.96 -70.55 44.00
CA ARG A 102 18.21 -71.62 43.33
C ARG A 102 17.08 -72.12 44.22
N ASN A 103 17.37 -72.45 45.47
CA ASN A 103 16.39 -72.95 46.44
C ASN A 103 15.29 -71.92 46.78
N LEU A 104 15.62 -70.62 46.73
CA LEU A 104 14.62 -69.55 46.91
C LEU A 104 13.82 -69.23 45.63
N LYS A 105 14.34 -69.60 44.45
CA LYS A 105 13.69 -69.35 43.14
C LYS A 105 12.82 -70.52 42.69
N GLU A 106 13.22 -71.73 43.04
CA GLU A 106 12.40 -72.93 42.89
C GLU A 106 11.31 -72.83 43.97
N ASP A 107 10.16 -72.20 43.65
CA ASP A 107 8.95 -72.25 44.47
C ASP A 107 8.52 -73.72 44.56
N PRO A 108 8.85 -74.44 45.64
CA PRO A 108 8.52 -75.83 45.73
C PRO A 108 7.08 -75.83 46.24
N ASN A 109 6.11 -75.83 45.33
CA ASN A 109 4.75 -76.17 45.70
C ASN A 109 4.68 -77.68 45.96
N ILE A 110 5.26 -78.09 47.10
CA ILE A 110 5.47 -79.48 47.49
C ILE A 110 4.13 -80.19 47.57
N ALA A 111 3.11 -79.55 48.14
CA ALA A 111 1.77 -80.09 48.19
C ALA A 111 1.18 -80.34 46.80
N ALA A 112 1.26 -79.36 45.89
CA ALA A 112 0.79 -79.57 44.52
C ALA A 112 1.56 -80.69 43.79
N ASN A 113 2.86 -80.83 44.05
CA ASN A 113 3.67 -81.91 43.49
C ASN A 113 3.27 -83.27 44.07
N ILE A 114 3.02 -83.38 45.38
CA ILE A 114 2.55 -84.61 46.03
C ILE A 114 1.18 -85.01 45.48
N ILE A 115 0.24 -84.05 45.41
CA ILE A 115 -1.10 -84.26 44.83
C ILE A 115 -0.98 -84.72 43.38
N LYS A 116 -0.11 -84.09 42.60
CA LYS A 116 0.15 -84.49 41.22
C LYS A 116 0.71 -85.90 41.11
N ILE A 117 1.69 -86.27 41.94
CA ILE A 117 2.28 -87.62 41.98
C ILE A 117 1.21 -88.66 42.34
N GLN A 118 0.31 -88.35 43.28
CA GLN A 118 -0.80 -89.22 43.65
C GLN A 118 -1.77 -89.41 42.47
N HIS A 119 -2.18 -88.31 41.81
CA HIS A 119 -3.03 -88.38 40.62
C HIS A 119 -2.38 -89.17 39.47
N GLU A 120 -1.12 -88.89 39.13
CA GLU A 120 -0.41 -89.60 38.07
C GLU A 120 -0.29 -91.10 38.38
N ARG A 121 -0.12 -91.45 39.65
CA ARG A 121 -0.10 -92.84 40.11
C ARG A 121 -1.44 -93.52 39.91
N ASP A 122 -2.54 -92.86 40.28
CA ASP A 122 -3.90 -93.41 40.13
C ASP A 122 -4.30 -93.53 38.65
N ASP A 123 -3.93 -92.54 37.83
CA ASP A 123 -4.10 -92.58 36.38
C ASP A 123 -3.33 -93.77 35.76
N LEU A 124 -2.08 -93.99 36.20
CA LEU A 124 -1.29 -95.13 35.76
C LEU A 124 -1.91 -96.46 36.18
N LYS A 125 -2.39 -96.59 37.43
CA LYS A 125 -3.09 -97.79 37.90
C LYS A 125 -4.35 -98.06 37.07
N SER A 126 -5.13 -97.02 36.80
CA SER A 126 -6.33 -97.10 35.95
C SER A 126 -5.98 -97.60 34.55
N LEU A 127 -4.93 -97.05 33.92
CA LEU A 127 -4.46 -97.46 32.60
C LEU A 127 -3.99 -98.93 32.59
N LEU A 128 -3.21 -99.33 33.59
CA LEU A 128 -2.75 -100.71 33.74
C LEU A 128 -3.92 -101.67 34.00
N GLY A 129 -4.95 -101.24 34.74
CA GLY A 129 -6.19 -101.99 34.96
C GLY A 129 -6.98 -102.22 33.66
N VAL A 130 -7.11 -101.18 32.83
CA VAL A 130 -7.68 -101.30 31.48
C VAL A 130 -6.86 -102.25 30.60
N LEU A 131 -5.53 -102.18 30.67
CA LEU A 131 -4.65 -103.09 29.94
C LEU A 131 -4.82 -104.54 30.40
N ILE A 132 -4.96 -104.82 31.70
CA ILE A 132 -5.26 -106.17 32.19
C ILE A 132 -6.61 -106.68 31.64
N ALA A 133 -7.63 -105.83 31.56
CA ALA A 133 -8.92 -106.20 30.97
C ALA A 133 -8.78 -106.55 29.48
N ASP A 134 -8.11 -105.70 28.70
CA ASP A 134 -7.81 -105.94 27.29
C ASP A 134 -7.01 -107.25 27.08
N LEU A 135 -6.01 -107.51 27.93
CA LEU A 135 -5.18 -108.71 27.87
C LEU A 135 -5.97 -109.98 28.22
N LYS A 136 -6.96 -109.92 29.12
CA LYS A 136 -7.85 -111.07 29.38
C LYS A 136 -8.67 -111.45 28.13
N GLU A 137 -8.96 -110.47 27.27
CA GLU A 137 -9.62 -110.66 25.97
C GLU A 137 -8.63 -110.98 24.83
N GLY A 138 -7.32 -111.04 25.13
CA GLY A 138 -6.26 -111.32 24.15
C GLY A 138 -5.95 -110.14 23.22
N THR A 139 -6.31 -108.91 23.61
CA THR A 139 -6.08 -107.69 22.82
C THR A 139 -5.37 -106.61 23.65
N PHE A 140 -5.08 -105.46 23.03
CA PHE A 140 -4.53 -104.26 23.67
C PHE A 140 -4.94 -102.99 22.90
N ARG A 141 -6.11 -103.05 22.25
CA ARG A 141 -6.57 -102.00 21.32
C ARG A 141 -6.89 -100.71 22.07
N THR A 142 -7.50 -100.81 23.24
CA THR A 142 -7.88 -99.67 24.06
C THR A 142 -6.63 -98.88 24.46
N LEU A 143 -5.55 -99.57 24.85
CA LEU A 143 -4.26 -98.94 25.14
C LEU A 143 -3.69 -98.19 23.92
N MET A 144 -3.76 -98.79 22.73
CA MET A 144 -3.30 -98.14 21.49
C MET A 144 -4.08 -96.86 21.19
N GLU A 145 -5.40 -96.90 21.35
CA GLU A 145 -6.27 -95.72 21.14
C GLU A 145 -5.95 -94.60 22.15
N ILE A 146 -5.78 -94.95 23.44
CA ILE A 146 -5.38 -93.98 24.48
C ILE A 146 -4.01 -93.38 24.15
N LEU A 147 -3.04 -94.21 23.74
CA LEU A 147 -1.69 -93.76 23.39
C LEU A 147 -1.68 -92.85 22.15
N GLU A 148 -2.47 -93.15 21.13
CA GLU A 148 -2.64 -92.27 19.98
C GLU A 148 -3.30 -90.95 20.36
N LYS A 149 -4.31 -90.98 21.24
CA LYS A 149 -4.98 -89.77 21.73
C LYS A 149 -4.02 -88.89 22.53
N GLU A 150 -3.22 -89.47 23.41
CA GLU A 150 -2.20 -88.74 24.18
C GLU A 150 -1.07 -88.21 23.30
N LYS A 151 -0.63 -88.96 22.28
CA LYS A 151 0.32 -88.44 21.28
C LYS A 151 -0.21 -87.20 20.58
N ARG A 152 -1.47 -87.22 20.12
CA ARG A 152 -2.12 -86.07 19.47
C ARG A 152 -2.20 -84.87 20.41
N LYS A 153 -2.67 -85.06 21.65
CA LYS A 153 -2.72 -83.99 22.67
C LYS A 153 -1.33 -83.41 22.96
N ASN A 154 -0.31 -84.24 23.05
CA ASN A 154 1.06 -83.79 23.30
C ASN A 154 1.63 -82.98 22.12
N GLU A 155 1.30 -83.35 20.89
CA GLU A 155 1.64 -82.56 19.70
C GLU A 155 0.90 -81.21 19.69
N GLU A 156 -0.39 -81.19 20.00
CA GLU A 156 -1.18 -79.96 20.15
C GLU A 156 -0.59 -79.03 21.23
N LEU A 157 -0.21 -79.59 22.38
CA LEU A 157 0.42 -78.83 23.46
C LEU A 157 1.76 -78.23 23.01
N LYS A 158 2.60 -79.00 22.31
CA LYS A 158 3.88 -78.50 21.76
C LYS A 158 3.67 -77.36 20.77
N ASN A 159 2.67 -77.48 19.89
CA ASN A 159 2.32 -76.44 18.93
C ASN A 159 1.81 -75.18 19.63
N SER A 160 0.95 -75.34 20.64
CA SER A 160 0.46 -74.23 21.47
C SER A 160 1.60 -73.52 22.20
N VAL A 161 2.52 -74.26 22.82
CA VAL A 161 3.72 -73.69 23.47
C VAL A 161 4.59 -72.94 22.47
N ALA A 162 4.79 -73.47 21.26
CA ALA A 162 5.54 -72.78 20.21
C ALA A 162 4.84 -71.48 19.77
N ALA A 163 3.52 -71.50 19.61
CA ALA A 163 2.71 -70.32 19.27
C ALA A 163 2.78 -69.25 20.37
N VAL A 164 2.67 -69.63 21.64
CA VAL A 164 2.82 -68.70 22.78
C VAL A 164 4.21 -68.08 22.81
N LYS A 165 5.27 -68.87 22.57
CA LYS A 165 6.64 -68.34 22.48
C LYS A 165 6.79 -67.34 21.33
N GLN A 166 6.24 -67.65 20.16
CA GLN A 166 6.28 -66.75 19.01
C GLN A 166 5.51 -65.45 19.27
N ALA A 167 4.29 -65.55 19.80
CA ALA A 167 3.51 -64.39 20.19
C ALA A 167 4.25 -63.52 21.23
N GLY A 168 4.97 -64.14 22.17
CA GLY A 168 5.82 -63.43 23.13
C GLY A 168 6.98 -62.67 22.48
N ILE A 169 7.56 -63.20 21.40
CA ILE A 169 8.58 -62.49 20.60
C ILE A 169 7.93 -61.32 19.85
N ASP A 170 6.77 -61.54 19.24
CA ASP A 170 6.07 -60.53 18.44
C ASP A 170 5.58 -59.36 19.33
N ILE A 171 5.08 -59.65 20.53
CA ILE A 171 4.72 -58.62 21.52
C ILE A 171 5.93 -57.75 21.86
N LYS A 172 7.10 -58.34 22.09
CA LYS A 172 8.33 -57.57 22.37
C LYS A 172 8.72 -56.66 21.22
N LYS A 173 8.67 -57.17 19.98
CA LYS A 173 8.94 -56.36 18.78
C LYS A 173 7.97 -55.18 18.65
N ILE A 174 6.67 -55.44 18.84
CA ILE A 174 5.65 -54.38 18.77
C ILE A 174 5.85 -53.35 19.89
N GLN A 175 6.26 -53.77 21.08
CA GLN A 175 6.58 -52.85 22.18
C GLN A 175 7.79 -51.96 21.84
N GLU A 176 8.83 -52.52 21.23
CA GLU A 176 10.00 -51.77 20.75
C GLU A 176 9.60 -50.77 19.66
N GLU A 177 8.88 -51.21 18.62
CA GLU A 177 8.38 -50.34 17.55
C GLU A 177 7.48 -49.22 18.07
N LEU A 178 6.61 -49.51 19.04
CA LEU A 178 5.74 -48.52 19.65
C LEU A 178 6.53 -47.47 20.44
N GLN A 179 7.59 -47.91 21.14
CA GLN A 179 8.49 -46.99 21.85
C GLN A 179 9.21 -46.08 20.86
N ASP A 180 9.79 -46.64 19.79
CA ASP A 180 10.51 -45.87 18.77
C ASP A 180 9.59 -44.84 18.11
N GLN A 181 8.38 -45.23 17.71
CA GLN A 181 7.37 -44.32 17.15
C GLN A 181 6.90 -43.25 18.15
N SER A 182 6.88 -43.55 19.44
CA SER A 182 6.56 -42.56 20.48
C SER A 182 7.67 -41.52 20.62
N GLU A 183 8.92 -41.95 20.57
CA GLU A 183 10.07 -41.04 20.58
C GLU A 183 10.16 -40.19 19.32
N GLU A 184 9.94 -40.78 18.14
CA GLU A 184 9.90 -40.06 16.87
C GLU A 184 8.81 -38.98 16.87
N ARG A 185 7.59 -39.32 17.29
CA ARG A 185 6.50 -38.34 17.44
C ARG A 185 6.87 -37.18 18.37
N LYS A 186 7.53 -37.45 19.51
CA LYS A 186 7.99 -36.39 20.42
C LYS A 186 9.03 -35.48 19.77
N ARG A 187 9.93 -36.03 18.96
CA ARG A 187 10.93 -35.24 18.20
C ARG A 187 10.24 -34.36 17.16
N ASP A 188 9.25 -34.90 16.46
CA ASP A 188 8.47 -34.16 15.47
C ASP A 188 7.63 -33.05 16.11
N GLU A 189 6.96 -33.32 17.24
CA GLU A 189 6.23 -32.32 18.01
C GLU A 189 7.15 -31.18 18.47
N ALA A 190 8.34 -31.50 18.97
CA ALA A 190 9.33 -30.50 19.33
C ALA A 190 9.81 -29.67 18.12
N SER A 191 10.06 -30.32 16.99
CA SER A 191 10.43 -29.65 15.74
C SER A 191 9.32 -28.72 15.24
N GLN A 192 8.07 -29.19 15.23
CA GLN A 192 6.90 -28.39 14.85
C GLN A 192 6.69 -27.21 15.80
N SER A 193 6.88 -27.40 17.12
CA SER A 193 6.81 -26.30 18.09
C SER A 193 7.83 -25.21 17.78
N LEU A 194 9.08 -25.59 17.44
CA LEU A 194 10.12 -24.62 17.06
C LEU A 194 9.75 -23.85 15.78
N VAL A 195 9.14 -24.52 14.79
CA VAL A 195 8.66 -23.86 13.56
C VAL A 195 7.53 -22.89 13.87
N ILE A 196 6.58 -23.27 14.73
CA ILE A 196 5.48 -22.40 15.16
C ILE A 196 6.03 -21.16 15.86
N ASP A 197 7.02 -21.31 16.74
CA ASP A 197 7.59 -20.17 17.47
C ASP A 197 8.36 -19.22 16.55
N LYS A 198 9.12 -19.73 15.57
CA LYS A 198 9.73 -18.90 14.52
C LYS A 198 8.69 -18.13 13.71
N LEU A 199 7.63 -18.81 13.25
CA LEU A 199 6.57 -18.14 12.49
C LEU A 199 5.84 -17.08 13.32
N ARG A 200 5.70 -17.27 14.63
CA ARG A 200 5.15 -16.25 15.54
C ARG A 200 6.07 -15.05 15.64
N GLU A 201 7.38 -15.27 15.76
CA GLU A 201 8.39 -14.21 15.78
C GLU A 201 8.37 -13.40 14.47
N ASP A 202 8.40 -14.08 13.32
CA ASP A 202 8.33 -13.46 11.98
C ASP A 202 7.04 -12.64 11.82
N LEU A 203 5.90 -13.16 12.27
CA LEU A 203 4.62 -12.43 12.23
C LEU A 203 4.65 -11.19 13.14
N GLN A 204 5.27 -11.28 14.31
CA GLN A 204 5.40 -10.15 15.22
C GLN A 204 6.32 -9.08 14.63
N GLU A 205 7.43 -9.46 14.01
CA GLU A 205 8.35 -8.57 13.32
C GLU A 205 7.65 -7.87 12.13
N LEU A 206 7.00 -8.64 11.25
CA LEU A 206 6.24 -8.10 10.13
C LEU A 206 5.17 -7.11 10.60
N ARG A 207 4.42 -7.45 11.66
CA ARG A 207 3.41 -6.54 12.22
C ARG A 207 4.04 -5.26 12.74
N ALA A 208 5.15 -5.33 13.47
CA ALA A 208 5.86 -4.16 13.96
C ALA A 208 6.35 -3.28 12.81
N ARG A 209 6.94 -3.91 11.78
CA ARG A 209 7.42 -3.24 10.56
C ARG A 209 6.30 -2.54 9.81
N THR A 210 5.18 -3.22 9.53
CA THR A 210 4.03 -2.62 8.83
C THR A 210 3.42 -1.47 9.62
N VAL A 211 3.35 -1.55 10.96
CA VAL A 211 2.88 -0.44 11.79
C VAL A 211 3.82 0.77 11.71
N LEU A 212 5.14 0.55 11.69
CA LEU A 212 6.12 1.62 11.54
C LEU A 212 6.05 2.22 10.14
N GLU A 213 6.08 1.40 9.08
CA GLU A 213 5.96 1.84 7.68
C GLU A 213 4.69 2.67 7.49
N GLY A 214 3.53 2.20 7.97
CA GLY A 214 2.28 2.95 7.88
C GLY A 214 2.29 4.28 8.67
N LYS A 215 3.06 4.39 9.76
CA LYS A 215 3.27 5.68 10.46
C LYS A 215 4.17 6.62 9.66
N TYR A 216 5.23 6.09 9.07
CA TYR A 216 6.15 6.86 8.22
C TYR A 216 5.44 7.39 6.98
N GLU A 217 4.73 6.53 6.24
CA GLU A 217 3.95 6.92 5.06
C GLU A 217 2.92 7.99 5.38
N LYS A 218 2.18 7.86 6.50
CA LYS A 218 1.24 8.90 6.95
C LYS A 218 1.93 10.22 7.24
N LYS A 219 3.10 10.19 7.87
CA LYS A 219 3.88 11.40 8.19
C LYS A 219 4.43 12.05 6.93
N GLU A 220 4.92 11.25 5.99
CA GLU A 220 5.41 11.70 4.69
C GLU A 220 4.29 12.31 3.85
N ALA A 221 3.15 11.61 3.72
CA ALA A 221 1.98 12.11 3.01
C ALA A 221 1.47 13.43 3.61
N LYS A 222 1.44 13.54 4.95
CA LYS A 222 1.09 14.79 5.65
C LYS A 222 2.10 15.90 5.35
N GLY A 223 3.40 15.60 5.40
CA GLY A 223 4.46 16.56 5.07
C GLY A 223 4.36 17.06 3.61
N ASN A 224 4.11 16.16 2.67
CA ASN A 224 3.91 16.50 1.25
C ASN A 224 2.65 17.35 1.06
N LEU A 225 1.54 17.01 1.71
CA LEU A 225 0.32 17.81 1.68
C LEU A 225 0.54 19.21 2.26
N ASP A 226 1.20 19.31 3.42
CA ASP A 226 1.49 20.60 4.05
C ASP A 226 2.44 21.46 3.20
N SER A 227 3.46 20.86 2.58
CA SER A 227 4.37 21.54 1.65
C SER A 227 3.64 22.04 0.41
N THR A 228 2.86 21.17 -0.23
CA THR A 228 2.04 21.51 -1.40
C THR A 228 1.04 22.62 -1.07
N ARG A 229 0.39 22.54 0.08
CA ARG A 229 -0.53 23.57 0.58
C ARG A 229 0.16 24.91 0.79
N ARG A 230 1.39 24.93 1.32
CA ARG A 230 2.17 26.18 1.45
C ARG A 230 2.45 26.82 0.11
N VAL A 231 2.86 26.03 -0.89
CA VAL A 231 3.10 26.52 -2.25
C VAL A 231 1.81 27.10 -2.83
N PHE A 232 0.70 26.37 -2.75
CA PHE A 232 -0.60 26.87 -3.22
C PHE A 232 -1.01 28.17 -2.54
N ASN A 233 -0.93 28.25 -1.21
CA ASN A 233 -1.24 29.48 -0.48
C ASN A 233 -0.35 30.66 -0.90
N GLN A 234 0.94 30.40 -1.21
CA GLN A 234 1.84 31.45 -1.68
C GLN A 234 1.47 31.92 -3.09
N THR A 235 1.11 30.99 -3.98
CA THR A 235 0.63 31.35 -5.32
C THR A 235 -0.70 32.09 -5.28
N GLU A 236 -1.62 31.69 -4.38
CA GLU A 236 -2.91 32.34 -4.19
C GLU A 236 -2.73 33.79 -3.71
N LYS A 237 -1.88 34.01 -2.68
CA LYS A 237 -1.49 35.35 -2.25
C LYS A 237 -0.86 36.19 -3.37
N GLY A 238 0.02 35.59 -4.17
CA GLY A 238 0.63 36.27 -5.32
C GLY A 238 -0.41 36.69 -6.36
N ASN A 239 -1.38 35.82 -6.64
CA ASN A 239 -2.50 36.13 -7.53
C ASN A 239 -3.41 37.22 -6.95
N ASP A 240 -3.71 37.18 -5.64
CA ASP A 240 -4.48 38.23 -4.97
C ASP A 240 -3.79 39.59 -5.04
N GLU A 241 -2.48 39.64 -4.85
CA GLU A 241 -1.69 40.86 -5.02
C GLU A 241 -1.75 41.39 -6.46
N GLN A 242 -1.69 40.51 -7.46
CA GLN A 242 -1.85 40.88 -8.88
C GLN A 242 -3.26 41.41 -9.17
N ILE A 243 -4.30 40.73 -8.68
CA ILE A 243 -5.69 41.19 -8.78
C ILE A 243 -5.81 42.58 -8.12
N GLY A 244 -5.22 42.78 -6.95
CA GLY A 244 -5.19 44.06 -6.26
C GLY A 244 -4.51 45.16 -7.09
N LYS A 245 -3.36 44.88 -7.72
CA LYS A 245 -2.67 45.80 -8.63
C LYS A 245 -3.53 46.15 -9.85
N LEU A 246 -4.12 45.15 -10.50
CA LEU A 246 -4.99 45.35 -11.65
C LEU A 246 -6.23 46.18 -11.29
N ARG A 247 -6.86 45.92 -10.13
CA ARG A 247 -7.99 46.73 -9.64
C ARG A 247 -7.60 48.20 -9.40
N ARG A 248 -6.42 48.46 -8.83
CA ARG A 248 -5.93 49.83 -8.67
C ARG A 248 -5.67 50.50 -10.01
N ASN A 249 -5.03 49.81 -10.95
CA ASN A 249 -4.78 50.34 -12.29
C ASN A 249 -6.08 50.66 -13.01
N LEU A 250 -7.07 49.76 -12.95
CA LEU A 250 -8.41 49.99 -13.51
C LEU A 250 -9.07 51.23 -12.88
N SER A 251 -8.93 51.43 -11.57
CA SER A 251 -9.46 52.62 -10.89
C SER A 251 -8.79 53.91 -11.34
N VAL A 252 -7.47 53.91 -11.55
CA VAL A 252 -6.72 55.06 -12.05
C VAL A 252 -7.08 55.35 -13.51
N GLU A 253 -7.20 54.30 -14.34
CA GLU A 253 -7.66 54.44 -15.72
C GLU A 253 -9.08 55.00 -15.79
N ALA A 254 -10.00 54.53 -14.94
CA ALA A 254 -11.35 55.07 -14.86
C ALA A 254 -11.36 56.56 -14.47
N GLN A 255 -10.59 56.96 -13.46
CA GLN A 255 -10.45 58.38 -13.07
C GLN A 255 -9.86 59.23 -14.19
N LYS A 256 -8.83 58.73 -14.87
CA LYS A 256 -8.21 59.44 -15.99
C LYS A 256 -9.17 59.53 -17.19
N GLN A 257 -9.97 58.50 -17.43
CA GLN A 257 -11.00 58.52 -18.46
C GLN A 257 -12.09 59.54 -18.14
N GLU A 258 -12.51 59.65 -16.89
CA GLU A 258 -13.44 60.68 -16.42
C GLU A 258 -12.83 62.09 -16.55
N GLU A 259 -11.56 62.28 -16.19
CA GLU A 259 -10.85 63.56 -16.38
C GLU A 259 -10.74 63.94 -17.86
N LEU A 260 -10.41 62.97 -18.73
CA LEU A 260 -10.38 63.16 -20.18
C LEU A 260 -11.77 63.48 -20.73
N GLN A 261 -12.84 62.86 -20.23
CA GLN A 261 -14.21 63.18 -20.60
C GLN A 261 -14.55 64.63 -20.24
N LEU A 262 -14.28 65.05 -18.99
CA LEU A 262 -14.50 66.44 -18.54
C LEU A 262 -13.68 67.46 -19.35
N GLN A 263 -12.42 67.13 -19.68
CA GLN A 263 -11.61 67.98 -20.55
C GLN A 263 -12.18 68.04 -21.97
N THR A 264 -12.67 66.92 -22.51
CA THR A 264 -13.30 66.88 -23.83
C THR A 264 -14.56 67.76 -23.82
N GLU A 265 -15.43 67.60 -22.83
CA GLU A 265 -16.62 68.44 -22.64
C GLU A 265 -16.28 69.94 -22.51
N TYR A 266 -15.22 70.27 -21.76
CA TYR A 266 -14.74 71.65 -21.63
C TYR A 266 -14.28 72.23 -22.98
N TRP A 267 -13.50 71.46 -23.75
CA TRP A 267 -13.03 71.90 -25.07
C TRP A 267 -14.16 72.00 -26.08
N ASP A 268 -15.12 71.08 -26.04
CA ASP A 268 -16.33 71.13 -26.88
C ASP A 268 -17.14 72.39 -26.57
N GLN A 269 -17.40 72.68 -25.29
CA GLN A 269 -18.08 73.91 -24.88
C GLN A 269 -17.31 75.17 -25.28
N LYS A 270 -15.99 75.19 -25.06
CA LYS A 270 -15.17 76.34 -25.45
C LYS A 270 -15.22 76.56 -26.96
N HIS A 271 -15.08 75.50 -27.74
CA HIS A 271 -15.16 75.55 -29.19
C HIS A 271 -16.54 76.03 -29.66
N GLU A 272 -17.63 75.58 -29.04
CA GLU A 272 -18.98 76.12 -29.28
C GLU A 272 -19.04 77.62 -28.99
N THR A 273 -18.55 78.07 -27.83
CA THR A 273 -18.56 79.51 -27.49
C THR A 273 -17.69 80.35 -28.44
N ASP A 274 -16.54 79.84 -28.85
CA ASP A 274 -15.65 80.51 -29.81
C ASP A 274 -16.31 80.58 -31.20
N ILE A 275 -17.04 79.54 -31.62
CA ILE A 275 -17.87 79.55 -32.84
C ILE A 275 -18.97 80.59 -32.72
N GLU A 276 -19.74 80.61 -31.63
CA GLU A 276 -20.80 81.59 -31.41
C GLU A 276 -20.27 83.02 -31.42
N GLU A 277 -19.09 83.26 -30.84
CA GLU A 277 -18.44 84.57 -30.86
C GLU A 277 -17.95 84.94 -32.26
N MET A 278 -17.38 84.00 -33.02
CA MET A 278 -17.00 84.21 -34.42
C MET A 278 -18.22 84.46 -35.30
N ASP A 279 -19.32 83.75 -35.08
CA ASP A 279 -20.59 83.98 -35.76
C ASP A 279 -21.17 85.35 -35.41
N ARG A 280 -21.08 85.78 -34.14
CA ARG A 280 -21.46 87.13 -33.72
C ARG A 280 -20.61 88.20 -34.42
N GLN A 281 -19.30 88.00 -34.51
CA GLN A 281 -18.39 88.91 -35.23
C GLN A 281 -18.70 88.92 -36.73
N LEU A 282 -18.99 87.77 -37.33
CA LEU A 282 -19.44 87.66 -38.72
C LEU A 282 -20.74 88.42 -38.93
N GLU A 283 -21.69 88.32 -37.99
CA GLU A 283 -22.98 89.01 -38.08
C GLU A 283 -22.82 90.53 -37.89
N GLU A 284 -21.92 90.97 -37.00
CA GLU A 284 -21.56 92.37 -36.86
C GLU A 284 -20.88 92.91 -38.14
N MET A 285 -19.99 92.13 -38.76
CA MET A 285 -19.36 92.48 -40.03
C MET A 285 -20.36 92.51 -41.19
N LYS A 286 -21.33 91.57 -41.23
CA LYS A 286 -22.45 91.61 -42.17
C LYS A 286 -23.33 92.84 -41.93
N SER A 287 -23.62 93.19 -40.68
CA SER A 287 -24.37 94.39 -40.32
C SER A 287 -23.65 95.66 -40.75
N LYS A 288 -22.34 95.78 -40.47
CA LYS A 288 -21.49 96.88 -40.96
C LYS A 288 -21.45 96.94 -42.49
N LYS A 289 -21.34 95.79 -43.16
CA LYS A 289 -21.42 95.68 -44.63
C LYS A 289 -22.77 96.13 -45.16
N ALA A 290 -23.87 95.71 -44.53
CA ALA A 290 -25.23 96.12 -44.89
C ALA A 290 -25.43 97.63 -44.65
N HIS A 291 -24.90 98.17 -43.56
CA HIS A 291 -24.93 99.60 -43.26
C HIS A 291 -24.13 100.41 -44.28
N ALA A 292 -22.95 99.92 -44.68
CA ALA A 292 -22.15 100.51 -45.75
C ALA A 292 -22.87 100.41 -47.12
N GLN A 293 -23.54 99.29 -47.41
CA GLN A 293 -24.34 99.13 -48.62
C GLN A 293 -25.55 100.07 -48.64
N ASN A 294 -26.24 100.25 -47.52
CA ASN A 294 -27.34 101.22 -47.40
C ASN A 294 -26.83 102.64 -47.60
N LYS A 295 -25.69 103.00 -46.99
CA LYS A 295 -25.06 104.32 -47.19
C LYS A 295 -24.62 104.53 -48.64
N LEU A 296 -24.17 103.49 -49.32
CA LEU A 296 -23.88 103.52 -50.76
C LEU A 296 -25.15 103.69 -51.60
N ALA A 297 -26.26 103.01 -51.23
CA ALA A 297 -27.55 103.16 -51.90
C ALA A 297 -28.09 104.59 -51.73
N ASP A 298 -27.97 105.16 -50.54
CA ASP A 298 -28.38 106.53 -50.22
C ASP A 298 -27.55 107.58 -51.00
N LEU A 299 -26.23 107.35 -51.11
CA LEU A 299 -25.36 108.16 -51.97
C LEU A 299 -25.69 108.00 -53.46
N LYS A 300 -26.05 106.80 -53.92
CA LYS A 300 -26.52 106.57 -55.29
C LYS A 300 -27.85 107.28 -55.56
N ALA A 301 -28.79 107.28 -54.61
CA ALA A 301 -30.06 108.01 -54.70
C ALA A 301 -29.82 109.52 -54.82
N ARG A 302 -28.95 110.09 -53.98
CA ARG A 302 -28.54 111.51 -54.08
C ARG A 302 -27.87 111.85 -55.42
N LEU A 303 -27.11 110.92 -56.00
CA LEU A 303 -26.47 111.09 -57.30
C LEU A 303 -27.49 111.02 -58.45
N ILE A 304 -28.55 110.20 -58.32
CA ILE A 304 -29.68 110.14 -59.25
C ILE A 304 -30.47 111.46 -59.19
N GLU A 305 -30.80 111.96 -57.99
CA GLU A 305 -31.47 113.26 -57.82
C GLU A 305 -30.64 114.41 -58.39
N ALA A 306 -29.32 114.42 -58.17
CA ALA A 306 -28.42 115.42 -58.75
C ALA A 306 -28.36 115.34 -60.29
N ARG A 307 -28.44 114.13 -60.87
CA ARG A 307 -28.50 113.93 -62.34
C ARG A 307 -29.83 114.38 -62.93
N GLU A 308 -30.94 114.18 -62.23
CA GLU A 308 -32.27 114.63 -62.67
C GLU A 308 -32.39 116.16 -62.61
N TYR A 309 -31.88 116.80 -61.55
CA TYR A 309 -31.76 118.25 -61.46
C TYR A 309 -30.92 118.82 -62.62
N HIS A 310 -29.81 118.17 -62.98
CA HIS A 310 -28.94 118.61 -64.07
C HIS A 310 -29.57 118.42 -65.47
N LYS A 311 -30.44 117.41 -65.65
CA LYS A 311 -31.22 117.20 -66.89
C LYS A 311 -32.31 118.25 -67.06
N ASP A 312 -32.95 118.69 -65.98
CA ASP A 312 -33.97 119.74 -66.04
C ASP A 312 -33.38 121.14 -66.31
N VAL A 313 -32.18 121.43 -65.80
CA VAL A 313 -31.45 122.66 -66.13
C VAL A 313 -31.00 122.68 -67.61
N GLN A 314 -30.63 121.52 -68.18
CA GLN A 314 -30.26 121.37 -69.60
C GLN A 314 -31.47 121.56 -70.54
N LYS A 315 -32.65 121.00 -70.20
CA LYS A 315 -33.88 121.17 -70.99
C LYS A 315 -34.36 122.64 -71.05
N LYS A 316 -34.17 123.41 -69.98
CA LYS A 316 -34.51 124.85 -69.96
C LYS A 316 -33.55 125.71 -70.81
N ARG A 317 -32.29 125.27 -71.01
CA ARG A 317 -31.29 125.97 -71.84
C ARG A 317 -31.46 125.71 -73.35
N THR A 318 -31.95 124.55 -73.76
CA THR A 318 -32.17 124.22 -75.18
C THR A 318 -33.41 124.90 -75.77
N ILE A 319 -34.47 125.08 -74.99
CA ILE A 319 -35.69 125.79 -75.42
C ILE A 319 -35.43 127.28 -75.66
N ALA A 320 -34.60 127.92 -74.83
CA ALA A 320 -34.22 129.33 -75.00
C ALA A 320 -33.33 129.59 -76.22
N ALA A 321 -32.49 128.62 -76.61
CA ALA A 321 -31.61 128.74 -77.79
C ALA A 321 -32.39 128.63 -79.13
N GLY A 322 -33.51 127.89 -79.15
CA GLY A 322 -34.35 127.72 -80.34
C GLY A 322 -35.12 128.99 -80.75
N LEU A 323 -35.63 129.77 -79.79
CA LEU A 323 -36.41 130.99 -80.06
C LEU A 323 -35.55 132.13 -80.66
N ILE A 324 -34.26 132.19 -80.31
CA ILE A 324 -33.35 133.27 -80.74
C ILE A 324 -32.82 133.04 -82.18
N GLN A 325 -32.74 131.79 -82.65
CA GLN A 325 -32.35 131.50 -84.04
C GLN A 325 -33.45 131.77 -85.07
N HIS A 326 -34.73 131.65 -84.70
CA HIS A 326 -35.85 131.87 -85.63
C HIS A 326 -36.06 133.37 -85.95
N THR A 327 -35.92 134.25 -84.96
CA THR A 327 -36.09 135.70 -85.12
C THR A 327 -34.97 136.35 -85.94
N TRP A 328 -33.75 135.80 -85.87
CA TRP A 328 -32.59 136.28 -86.65
C TRP A 328 -32.67 135.91 -88.15
N ARG A 329 -33.33 134.79 -88.50
CA ARG A 329 -33.50 134.35 -89.91
C ARG A 329 -34.54 135.17 -90.69
N GLN A 330 -35.53 135.77 -90.02
CA GLN A 330 -36.55 136.61 -90.67
C GLN A 330 -36.07 138.04 -90.96
N TYR A 331 -35.18 138.59 -90.13
CA TYR A 331 -34.62 139.92 -90.33
C TYR A 331 -33.65 139.99 -91.54
N ARG A 332 -32.90 138.90 -91.79
CA ARG A 332 -31.88 138.84 -92.86
C ARG A 332 -32.47 138.84 -94.28
N LYS A 333 -33.69 138.33 -94.47
CA LYS A 333 -34.35 138.28 -95.80
C LYS A 333 -34.96 139.62 -96.24
N ARG A 334 -35.34 140.50 -95.30
CA ARG A 334 -35.96 141.81 -95.61
C ARG A 334 -34.96 142.90 -96.00
N LYS A 335 -33.66 142.74 -95.69
CA LYS A 335 -32.64 143.78 -95.93
C LYS A 335 -31.98 143.70 -97.32
N ILE A 336 -32.08 142.58 -98.03
CA ILE A 336 -31.34 142.35 -99.31
C ILE A 336 -32.10 142.88 -100.55
N ALA A 337 -33.41 143.15 -100.47
CA ALA A 337 -34.21 143.51 -101.65
C ALA A 337 -34.30 145.02 -101.97
N LYS A 338 -34.05 145.93 -101.01
CA LYS A 338 -34.21 147.39 -101.20
C LYS A 338 -32.97 148.13 -101.74
N GLU A 339 -31.86 147.44 -101.97
CA GLU A 339 -30.56 148.05 -102.34
C GLU A 339 -30.10 147.70 -103.78
N LYS A 340 -31.06 147.55 -104.72
CA LYS A 340 -30.81 147.20 -106.14
C LYS A 340 -31.18 148.28 -107.18
N LEU A 341 -31.63 149.49 -106.81
CA LEU A 341 -32.27 150.43 -107.75
C LEU A 341 -31.48 151.69 -108.18
N ARG A 342 -30.22 151.98 -107.81
CA ARG A 342 -29.63 153.27 -108.25
C ARG A 342 -28.10 153.44 -108.39
N LYS A 343 -27.39 152.53 -109.07
CA LYS A 343 -26.17 152.84 -109.86
C LYS A 343 -26.06 151.91 -111.08
N LEU A 344 -26.53 152.38 -112.25
CA LEU A 344 -26.54 151.70 -113.56
C LEU A 344 -25.15 151.64 -114.21
N LYS A 345 -24.96 150.66 -115.10
CA LYS A 345 -24.05 150.60 -116.28
C LYS A 345 -22.76 151.45 -116.19
N LYS A 346 -21.52 150.94 -116.20
CA LYS A 346 -20.89 149.66 -116.59
C LYS A 346 -19.41 149.78 -116.16
N ALA A 347 -18.55 148.77 -116.02
CA ALA A 347 -18.56 147.30 -115.94
C ALA A 347 -17.06 146.94 -116.14
N ALA A 348 -16.38 146.01 -115.45
CA ALA A 348 -16.84 144.90 -114.61
C ALA A 348 -15.70 144.43 -113.66
N VAL A 349 -15.84 143.96 -112.41
CA VAL A 349 -16.71 144.20 -111.22
C VAL A 349 -15.83 143.71 -110.02
N LYS A 350 -15.10 144.59 -109.31
CA LYS A 350 -15.36 145.19 -107.97
C LYS A 350 -14.86 144.43 -106.71
N PRO A 351 -14.59 145.15 -105.60
CA PRO A 351 -13.37 144.94 -104.78
C PRO A 351 -13.57 144.96 -103.23
N LYS A 352 -12.42 144.91 -102.53
CA LYS A 352 -12.01 145.66 -101.30
C LYS A 352 -12.60 145.33 -99.90
N LYS A 353 -11.65 144.93 -99.03
CA LYS A 353 -11.16 145.57 -97.78
C LYS A 353 -12.15 145.88 -96.63
N ASN A 354 -11.71 145.44 -95.45
CA ASN A 354 -11.65 146.11 -94.13
C ASN A 354 -12.00 145.08 -93.04
N GLY A 355 -11.38 144.98 -91.87
CA GLY A 355 -10.37 145.77 -91.17
C GLY A 355 -10.31 145.23 -89.72
N ARG A 356 -9.30 145.65 -88.94
CA ARG A 356 -9.27 145.93 -87.47
C ARG A 356 -9.92 144.92 -86.51
N SER A 357 -9.36 144.48 -85.37
CA SER A 357 -8.46 145.08 -84.36
C SER A 357 -8.09 143.98 -83.34
N ARG A 358 -6.89 143.91 -82.75
CA ARG A 358 -6.53 144.38 -81.37
C ARG A 358 -7.67 144.13 -80.34
N SER A 359 -7.48 143.57 -79.14
CA SER A 359 -6.32 143.44 -78.25
C SER A 359 -6.75 142.86 -76.87
N LYS A 360 -5.76 142.52 -76.03
CA LYS A 360 -5.71 142.61 -74.55
C LYS A 360 -6.15 141.42 -73.68
N SER A 361 -5.13 140.85 -73.03
CA SER A 361 -5.06 140.17 -71.72
C SER A 361 -5.67 141.00 -70.58
N PRO A 362 -5.92 140.42 -69.37
CA PRO A 362 -4.90 140.33 -68.31
C PRO A 362 -4.82 138.93 -67.65
N LYS A 363 -3.67 138.46 -67.13
CA LYS A 363 -3.13 138.73 -65.76
C LYS A 363 -4.21 138.40 -64.69
N GLN A 364 -4.03 137.46 -63.75
CA GLN A 364 -3.00 137.41 -62.70
C GLN A 364 -3.16 136.11 -61.86
N LYS A 365 -2.04 135.44 -61.53
CA LYS A 365 -1.46 135.21 -60.17
C LYS A 365 -2.31 134.39 -59.19
N GLY A 366 -1.83 133.21 -58.78
CA GLY A 366 -1.18 132.97 -57.47
C GLY A 366 -2.17 132.13 -56.63
N THR A 367 -1.84 131.08 -55.88
CA THR A 367 -0.74 130.77 -54.93
C THR A 367 -0.86 129.25 -54.64
N LYS A 368 0.19 128.44 -54.72
CA LYS A 368 1.11 128.03 -53.62
C LYS A 368 0.45 127.54 -52.32
N ALA A 369 1.05 126.45 -51.81
CA ALA A 369 0.89 125.78 -50.52
C ALA A 369 -0.26 124.75 -50.46
N ASN A 370 -0.11 123.56 -49.89
CA ASN A 370 0.99 122.90 -49.18
C ASN A 370 0.64 121.38 -49.17
N LYS A 371 1.62 120.48 -49.20
CA LYS A 371 1.98 119.58 -48.07
C LYS A 371 0.77 118.89 -47.42
N SER A 372 0.74 117.58 -47.22
CA SER A 372 1.85 116.66 -46.96
C SER A 372 1.24 115.27 -46.71
N GLN A 373 2.04 114.24 -46.99
CA GLN A 373 2.30 113.05 -46.15
C GLN A 373 1.07 112.38 -45.50
N THR A 374 0.71 111.14 -45.87
CA THR A 374 1.27 109.86 -45.33
C THR A 374 1.32 109.82 -43.78
N PRO A 375 1.32 108.66 -43.10
CA PRO A 375 1.37 107.27 -43.59
C PRO A 375 0.49 106.29 -42.77
N LYS A 376 0.71 104.98 -43.03
CA LYS A 376 0.45 103.78 -42.20
C LYS A 376 -0.94 103.16 -42.46
N ASP A 377 -1.09 101.91 -42.87
CA ASP A 377 -0.23 100.71 -42.80
C ASP A 377 -0.17 99.93 -44.12
#